data_AF-A0A399P4R4-F1
#
_entry.id   AF-A0A399P4R4-F1
#
_cell.length_a   1.000
_cell.length_b   1.000
_cell.length_c   1.000
_cell.angle_alpha   90.00
_cell.angle_beta   90.00
_cell.angle_gamma   90.00
#
_symmetry.space_group_name_H-M   'P 1'
#
loop_
_entity.id
_entity.type
_entity.pdbx_description
1 polymer ?
#
loop_
_entity_poly.entity_id
_entity_poly.type
_entity_poly.pdbx_seq_one_letter_code
_entity_poly.pdbx_strand_id
1 'polypeptide(L)'
;MILQGLIPALARASTFDDALASASRDADFSLTEGLQGPLLAGLLRQRIQRGIPGCLFVVTATGRESEGMRRSLDAVLPDAEILEFPAWETLPHERLSPSAEIVGKRIHALRRMEQWHAALGQGAREVPADEVRPLVVVASVRAAL
;
A
#
# COMPACT_ATOMS: atom_id res chain seq x y z
N MET A 1 -2.06 -13.86 10.83
CA MET A 1 -0.99 -14.84 10.59
C MET A 1 0.12 -14.13 9.86
N ILE A 2 1.35 -14.20 10.35
CA ILE A 2 2.50 -13.47 9.78
C ILE A 2 3.27 -14.41 8.85
N LEU A 3 3.52 -13.96 7.61
CA LEU A 3 4.17 -14.71 6.51
C LEU A 3 5.50 -14.06 6.08
N GLN A 4 6.26 -13.49 7.01
CA GLN A 4 7.49 -12.73 6.71
C GLN A 4 8.53 -13.53 5.89
N GLY A 5 8.63 -14.85 6.09
CA GLY A 5 9.58 -15.72 5.39
C GLY A 5 9.20 -16.08 3.94
N LEU A 6 7.98 -15.73 3.50
CA LEU A 6 7.49 -16.09 2.16
C LEU A 6 8.26 -15.37 1.06
N ILE A 7 8.51 -14.06 1.22
CA ILE A 7 9.16 -13.25 0.18
C ILE A 7 10.61 -13.71 -0.07
N PRO A 8 11.46 -13.93 0.94
CA PRO A 8 12.79 -14.51 0.74
C PRO A 8 12.78 -15.91 0.10
N ALA A 9 11.74 -16.71 0.34
CA ALA A 9 11.60 -18.02 -0.29
C ALA A 9 11.24 -17.90 -1.78
N LEU A 10 10.32 -16.99 -2.13
CA LEU A 10 9.94 -16.71 -3.52
C LEU A 10 11.09 -16.11 -4.33
N ALA A 11 11.90 -15.23 -3.72
CA ALA A 11 13.06 -14.61 -4.37
C ALA A 11 14.16 -15.60 -4.81
N ARG A 12 14.09 -16.88 -4.40
CA ARG A 12 14.98 -17.92 -4.91
C ARG A 12 14.66 -18.33 -6.35
N ALA A 13 13.45 -18.04 -6.82
CA ALA A 13 13.08 -18.22 -8.22
C ALA A 13 13.49 -16.97 -9.02
N SER A 14 14.26 -17.16 -10.10
CA SER A 14 14.77 -16.05 -10.91
C SER A 14 13.65 -15.15 -11.44
N THR A 15 12.50 -15.71 -11.81
CA THR A 15 11.36 -14.93 -12.31
C THR A 15 10.80 -13.95 -11.28
N PHE A 16 10.82 -14.31 -9.99
CA PHE A 16 10.37 -13.41 -8.94
C PHE A 16 11.43 -12.36 -8.62
N ASP A 17 12.71 -12.77 -8.57
CA ASP A 17 13.84 -11.85 -8.37
C ASP A 17 13.94 -10.79 -9.48
N ASP A 18 13.79 -11.21 -10.75
CA ASP A 18 13.73 -10.33 -11.92
C ASP A 18 12.56 -9.32 -11.82
N ALA A 19 11.43 -9.75 -11.28
CA ALA A 19 10.30 -8.87 -11.03
C ALA A 19 10.65 -7.81 -9.96
N LEU A 20 11.28 -8.22 -8.85
CA LEU A 20 11.73 -7.29 -7.79
C LEU A 20 12.76 -6.28 -8.29
N ALA A 21 13.63 -6.66 -9.24
CA ALA A 21 14.61 -5.75 -9.83
C ALA A 21 13.95 -4.51 -10.49
N SER A 22 12.68 -4.62 -10.89
CA SER A 22 11.88 -3.56 -11.52
C SER A 22 11.35 -2.49 -10.55
N ALA A 23 11.64 -2.56 -9.25
CA ALA A 23 11.10 -1.67 -8.21
C ALA A 23 11.29 -0.15 -8.41
N SER A 24 12.19 0.27 -9.31
CA SER A 24 12.49 1.69 -9.61
C SER A 24 11.99 2.16 -10.97
N ARG A 25 11.17 1.38 -11.66
CA ARG A 25 10.62 1.71 -12.98
C ARG A 25 9.17 1.25 -13.07
N ASP A 26 8.46 1.75 -14.07
CA ASP A 26 7.13 1.26 -14.40
C ASP A 26 7.23 -0.14 -15.01
N ALA A 27 6.33 -1.02 -14.58
CA ALA A 27 6.31 -2.42 -15.02
C ALA A 27 4.91 -3.02 -14.88
N ASP A 28 4.58 -3.93 -15.78
CA ASP A 28 3.36 -4.74 -15.76
C ASP A 28 3.70 -6.20 -15.46
N PHE A 29 2.91 -6.83 -14.59
CA PHE A 29 3.13 -8.22 -14.17
C PHE A 29 1.88 -9.07 -14.40
N SER A 30 2.10 -10.28 -14.94
CA SER A 30 1.11 -11.36 -14.93
C SER A 30 1.41 -12.27 -13.75
N LEU A 31 0.43 -12.44 -12.85
CA LEU A 31 0.62 -13.15 -11.59
C LEU A 31 -0.48 -14.19 -11.39
N THR A 32 -0.11 -15.30 -10.77
CA THR A 32 -1.09 -16.21 -10.18
C THR A 32 -1.78 -15.54 -8.99
N GLU A 33 -3.05 -15.87 -8.78
CA GLU A 33 -3.81 -15.41 -7.62
C GLU A 33 -3.07 -15.70 -6.30
N GLY A 34 -3.02 -14.69 -5.41
CA GLY A 34 -2.34 -14.76 -4.12
C GLY A 34 -0.90 -14.23 -4.13
N LEU A 35 -0.27 -14.03 -5.30
CA LEU A 35 1.09 -13.48 -5.38
C LEU A 35 1.16 -11.95 -5.37
N GLN A 36 0.03 -11.26 -5.51
CA GLN A 36 0.00 -9.80 -5.55
C GLN A 36 0.54 -9.17 -4.27
N GLY A 37 0.09 -9.63 -3.10
CA GLY A 37 0.57 -9.15 -1.80
C GLY A 37 2.08 -9.34 -1.62
N PRO A 38 2.62 -10.58 -1.77
CA PRO A 38 4.05 -10.83 -1.72
C PRO A 38 4.87 -10.02 -2.72
N LEU A 39 4.41 -9.84 -3.95
CA LEU A 39 5.13 -9.04 -4.95
C LEU A 39 5.17 -7.56 -4.55
N LEU A 40 4.03 -6.96 -4.21
CA LEU A 40 3.97 -5.56 -3.79
C LEU A 40 4.84 -5.30 -2.56
N ALA A 41 4.83 -6.23 -1.60
CA ALA A 41 5.67 -6.17 -0.41
C ALA A 41 7.17 -6.27 -0.73
N GLY A 42 7.55 -7.17 -1.65
CA GLY A 42 8.93 -7.28 -2.12
C GLY A 42 9.39 -6.02 -2.85
N LEU A 43 8.56 -5.47 -3.75
CA LEU A 43 8.83 -4.24 -4.48
C LEU A 43 9.01 -3.05 -3.51
N LEU A 44 8.15 -2.92 -2.51
CA LEU A 44 8.25 -1.89 -1.48
C LEU A 44 9.58 -1.99 -0.70
N ARG A 45 9.94 -3.19 -0.25
CA ARG A 45 11.23 -3.43 0.44
C ARG A 45 12.42 -3.07 -0.44
N GLN A 46 12.38 -3.44 -1.72
CA GLN A 46 13.44 -3.11 -2.67
C GLN A 46 13.57 -1.59 -2.90
N ARG A 47 12.46 -0.85 -2.88
CA ARG A 47 12.47 0.63 -2.95
C ARG A 47 13.14 1.23 -1.72
N ILE A 48 12.76 0.78 -0.52
CA ILE A 48 13.33 1.23 0.76
C ILE A 48 14.85 0.99 0.77
N GLN A 49 15.29 -0.22 0.40
CA GLN A 49 16.72 -0.55 0.31
C GLN A 49 17.52 0.33 -0.66
N ARG A 50 16.84 0.95 -1.64
CA ARG A 50 17.44 1.90 -2.60
C ARG A 50 17.37 3.36 -2.11
N GLY A 51 16.98 3.60 -0.86
CA GLY A 51 16.83 4.93 -0.27
C GLY A 51 15.59 5.69 -0.77
N ILE A 52 14.65 5.01 -1.41
CA ILE A 52 13.38 5.61 -1.85
C ILE A 52 12.36 5.47 -0.71
N PRO A 53 11.64 6.55 -0.31
CA PRO A 53 10.63 6.47 0.72
C PRO A 53 9.62 5.35 0.48
N GLY A 54 9.37 4.55 1.52
CA GLY A 54 8.54 3.36 1.45
C GLY A 54 7.06 3.68 1.44
N CYS A 55 6.50 4.08 0.30
CA CYS A 55 5.05 4.22 0.13
C CYS A 55 4.49 3.47 -1.07
N LEU A 56 3.24 3.00 -0.93
CA LEU A 56 2.43 2.44 -2.01
C LEU A 56 0.99 2.97 -1.94
N PHE A 57 0.42 3.27 -3.11
CA PHE A 57 -1.03 3.45 -3.28
C PHE A 57 -1.56 2.33 -4.18
N VAL A 58 -2.28 1.39 -3.59
CA VAL A 58 -2.74 0.16 -4.25
C VAL A 58 -4.19 0.35 -4.68
N VAL A 59 -4.43 0.35 -5.98
CA VAL A 59 -5.78 0.46 -6.56
C VAL A 59 -6.26 -0.91 -7.02
N THR A 60 -7.46 -1.28 -6.59
CA THR A 60 -8.15 -2.52 -6.94
C THR A 60 -9.46 -2.23 -7.65
N ALA A 61 -10.03 -3.16 -8.41
CA ALA A 61 -11.25 -2.88 -9.16
C ALA A 61 -12.46 -2.62 -8.24
N THR A 62 -12.55 -3.34 -7.12
CA THR A 62 -13.70 -3.29 -6.20
C THR A 62 -13.31 -3.08 -4.74
N GLY A 63 -14.25 -2.61 -3.92
CA GLY A 63 -14.03 -2.51 -2.47
C GLY A 63 -13.75 -3.85 -1.78
N ARG A 64 -14.32 -4.95 -2.30
CA ARG A 64 -14.05 -6.30 -1.78
C ARG A 64 -12.60 -6.72 -2.01
N GLU A 65 -12.07 -6.45 -3.20
CA GLU A 65 -10.67 -6.72 -3.52
C GLU A 65 -9.73 -5.81 -2.73
N SER A 66 -10.09 -4.54 -2.54
CA SER A 66 -9.35 -3.61 -1.67
C SER A 66 -9.19 -4.18 -0.26
N GLU A 67 -10.29 -4.63 0.34
CA GLU A 67 -10.27 -5.23 1.68
C GLU A 67 -9.53 -6.58 1.71
N GLY A 68 -9.64 -7.39 0.66
CA GLY A 68 -8.84 -8.61 0.51
C GLY A 68 -7.34 -8.34 0.41
N MET A 69 -6.96 -7.33 -0.38
CA MET A 69 -5.59 -6.88 -0.56
C MET A 69 -5.00 -6.34 0.75
N ARG A 70 -5.77 -5.54 1.50
CA ARG A 70 -5.38 -5.04 2.82
C ARG A 70 -4.98 -6.19 3.76
N ARG A 71 -5.82 -7.24 3.86
CA ARG A 71 -5.51 -8.43 4.67
C ARG A 71 -4.31 -9.20 4.16
N SER A 72 -4.16 -9.32 2.84
CA SER A 72 -3.01 -10.01 2.24
C SER A 72 -1.71 -9.28 2.57
N LEU A 73 -1.69 -7.94 2.49
CA LEU A 73 -0.52 -7.11 2.76
C LEU A 73 -0.18 -7.13 4.27
N ASP A 74 -1.17 -7.09 5.16
CA ASP A 74 -0.98 -7.20 6.61
C ASP A 74 -0.21 -8.47 7.01
N ALA A 75 -0.45 -9.58 6.31
CA ALA A 75 0.26 -10.82 6.55
C ALA A 75 1.74 -10.78 6.15
N VAL A 76 2.14 -9.98 5.16
CA VAL A 76 3.50 -9.97 4.58
C VAL A 76 4.32 -8.71 4.90
N LEU A 77 3.67 -7.62 5.33
CA LEU A 77 4.24 -6.32 5.71
C LEU A 77 3.78 -5.90 7.13
N PRO A 78 4.08 -6.67 8.19
CA PRO A 78 3.65 -6.33 9.55
C PRO A 78 4.29 -5.03 10.09
N ASP A 79 5.38 -4.59 9.49
CA ASP A 79 6.13 -3.37 9.79
C ASP A 79 5.53 -2.12 9.11
N ALA A 80 4.74 -2.30 8.04
CA ALA A 80 4.07 -1.20 7.36
C ALA A 80 2.79 -0.77 8.09
N GLU A 81 2.45 0.50 7.94
CA GLU A 81 1.10 0.99 8.24
C GLU A 81 0.23 0.85 7.01
N ILE A 82 -0.87 0.11 7.13
CA ILE A 82 -1.76 -0.19 6.02
C ILE A 82 -3.11 0.49 6.28
N LEU A 83 -3.45 1.47 5.44
CA LEU A 83 -4.67 2.25 5.51
C LEU A 83 -5.66 1.83 4.43
N GLU A 84 -6.95 1.84 4.78
CA GLU A 84 -8.03 1.78 3.80
C GLU A 84 -8.45 3.19 3.40
N PHE A 85 -8.57 3.44 2.10
CA PHE A 85 -9.24 4.62 1.56
C PHE A 85 -10.56 4.20 0.92
N PRO A 86 -11.68 4.21 1.66
CA PRO A 86 -12.92 3.62 1.19
C PRO A 86 -13.59 4.50 0.15
N ALA A 87 -14.34 3.88 -0.76
CA ALA A 87 -15.18 4.61 -1.71
C ALA A 87 -16.37 5.27 -0.99
N TRP A 88 -16.95 6.29 -1.62
CA TRP A 88 -18.25 6.79 -1.19
C TRP A 88 -19.33 5.71 -1.35
N GLU A 89 -20.24 5.64 -0.38
CA GLU A 89 -21.44 4.79 -0.46
C GLU A 89 -22.46 5.36 -1.45
N THR A 90 -22.44 6.67 -1.65
CA THR A 90 -23.28 7.40 -2.59
C THR A 90 -22.54 7.73 -3.87
N LEU A 91 -23.28 7.97 -4.95
CA LEU A 91 -22.72 8.38 -6.24
C LEU A 91 -22.48 9.90 -6.28
N PRO A 92 -21.58 10.36 -7.15
CA PRO A 92 -21.49 11.79 -7.47
C PRO A 92 -22.87 12.35 -7.87
N HIS A 93 -23.24 13.50 -7.28
CA HIS A 93 -24.51 14.20 -7.49
C HIS A 93 -25.77 13.53 -6.90
N GLU A 94 -25.63 12.46 -6.12
CA GLU A 94 -26.75 11.88 -5.40
C GLU A 94 -27.24 12.84 -4.29
N ARG A 95 -28.57 12.92 -4.09
CA ARG A 95 -29.19 13.75 -3.03
C ARG A 95 -29.22 13.04 -1.68
N LEU A 96 -28.20 12.24 -1.41
CA LEU A 96 -28.00 11.51 -0.17
C LEU A 96 -26.56 11.77 0.29
N SER A 97 -26.39 12.09 1.57
CA SER A 97 -25.07 12.20 2.16
C SER A 97 -24.47 10.82 2.40
N PRO A 98 -23.16 10.61 2.17
CA PRO A 98 -22.48 9.40 2.63
C PRO A 98 -22.54 9.32 4.16
N SER A 99 -22.35 8.12 4.72
CA SER A 99 -22.33 7.96 6.17
C SER A 99 -21.17 8.73 6.80
N ALA A 100 -21.37 9.22 8.04
CA ALA A 100 -20.32 9.88 8.81
C ALA A 100 -19.11 8.98 9.05
N GLU A 101 -19.32 7.65 9.11
CA GLU A 101 -18.24 6.66 9.23
C GLU A 101 -17.31 6.70 8.01
N ILE A 102 -17.87 6.63 6.79
CA ILE A 102 -17.07 6.66 5.56
C ILE A 102 -16.38 8.00 5.37
N VAL A 103 -17.06 9.11 5.68
CA VAL A 103 -16.45 10.44 5.71
C VAL A 103 -15.25 10.46 6.67
N GLY A 104 -15.43 9.96 7.90
CA GLY A 104 -14.39 9.92 8.93
C GLY A 104 -13.18 9.08 8.52
N LYS A 105 -13.40 7.89 7.96
CA LYS A 105 -12.35 7.00 7.45
C LYS A 105 -11.52 7.67 6.35
N ARG A 106 -12.17 8.35 5.40
CA ARG A 106 -11.47 9.07 4.32
C ARG A 106 -10.64 10.23 4.86
N ILE A 107 -11.20 11.05 5.75
CA ILE A 107 -10.47 12.17 6.38
C ILE A 107 -9.28 11.65 7.18
N HIS A 108 -9.45 10.55 7.93
CA HIS A 108 -8.38 9.92 8.69
C HIS A 108 -7.23 9.48 7.76
N ALA A 109 -7.53 8.79 6.67
CA ALA A 109 -6.52 8.35 5.70
C ALA A 109 -5.77 9.54 5.07
N LEU A 110 -6.48 10.59 4.66
CA LEU A 110 -5.87 11.81 4.10
C LEU A 110 -4.95 12.52 5.10
N ARG A 111 -5.41 12.67 6.34
CA ARG A 111 -4.61 13.25 7.42
C ARG A 111 -3.37 12.42 7.71
N ARG A 112 -3.50 11.09 7.71
CA ARG A 112 -2.37 10.20 7.97
C ARG A 112 -1.33 10.23 6.86
N MET A 113 -1.76 10.33 5.59
CA MET A 113 -0.89 10.55 4.44
C MET A 113 -0.11 11.87 4.56
N GLU A 114 -0.78 12.95 4.96
CA GLU A 114 -0.14 14.25 5.21
C GLU A 114 0.88 14.15 6.35
N GLN A 115 0.53 13.52 7.48
CA GLN A 115 1.45 13.32 8.60
C GLN A 115 2.67 12.48 8.23
N TRP A 116 2.48 11.45 7.40
CA TRP A 116 3.58 10.65 6.88
C TRP A 116 4.50 11.47 5.97
N HIS A 117 3.92 12.28 5.08
CA HIS A 117 4.69 13.18 4.23
C HIS A 117 5.44 14.24 5.05
N ALA A 118 4.80 14.84 6.05
CA ALA A 118 5.42 15.79 6.96
C ALA A 118 6.58 15.15 7.75
N ALA A 119 6.45 13.90 8.18
CA ALA A 119 7.52 13.16 8.84
C ALA A 119 8.75 12.94 7.94
N LEU A 120 8.56 12.88 6.61
CA LEU A 120 9.68 12.87 5.66
C LEU A 120 10.33 14.25 5.47
N GLY A 121 9.54 15.33 5.58
CA GLY A 121 9.98 16.71 5.30
C GLY A 121 10.50 17.48 6.51
N GLN A 122 10.00 17.20 7.72
CA GLN A 122 10.44 17.80 8.98
C GLN A 122 11.75 17.14 9.44
N GLY A 123 12.82 17.43 8.70
CA GLY A 123 14.18 17.13 9.08
C GLY A 123 14.59 15.66 8.89
N ALA A 124 15.16 15.38 7.73
CA ALA A 124 16.25 14.41 7.54
C ALA A 124 17.50 14.70 8.43
N ARG A 125 17.30 15.35 9.59
CA ARG A 125 18.27 15.73 10.62
C ARG A 125 17.94 15.13 11.99
N GLU A 126 16.72 14.66 12.24
CA GLU A 126 16.35 14.04 13.54
C GLU A 126 15.78 12.63 13.40
N VAL A 127 15.09 12.30 12.31
CA VAL A 127 14.59 10.94 12.05
C VAL A 127 15.16 10.47 10.70
N PRO A 128 16.05 9.47 10.68
CA PRO A 128 16.46 8.81 9.44
C PRO A 128 15.22 8.36 8.67
N ALA A 129 15.23 8.47 7.33
CA ALA A 129 14.12 7.97 6.51
C ALA A 129 13.80 6.48 6.77
N ASP A 130 14.76 5.73 7.30
CA ASP A 130 14.65 4.34 7.73
C ASP A 130 13.79 4.12 9.00
N GLU A 131 13.55 5.16 9.80
CA GLU A 131 12.69 5.09 11.00
C GLU A 131 11.22 5.41 10.71
N VAL A 132 10.92 6.02 9.55
CA VAL A 132 9.54 6.26 9.13
C VAL A 132 8.93 4.96 8.62
N ARG A 133 7.94 4.44 9.34
CA ARG A 133 7.23 3.21 8.93
C ARG A 133 6.72 3.33 7.49
N PRO A 134 6.88 2.28 6.66
CA PRO A 134 6.33 2.27 5.32
C PRO A 134 4.82 2.48 5.35
N LEU A 135 4.29 3.25 4.40
CA LEU A 135 2.86 3.55 4.31
C LEU A 135 2.25 2.89 3.08
N VAL A 136 1.23 2.06 3.28
CA VAL A 136 0.44 1.49 2.19
C VAL A 136 -0.99 1.97 2.31
N VAL A 137 -1.53 2.55 1.24
CA VAL A 137 -2.94 2.92 1.15
C VAL A 137 -3.59 2.03 0.12
N VAL A 138 -4.68 1.35 0.50
CA VAL A 138 -5.44 0.49 -0.40
C VAL A 138 -6.78 1.12 -0.70
N ALA A 139 -7.12 1.19 -1.99
CA ALA A 139 -8.31 1.83 -2.51
C ALA A 139 -8.95 0.97 -3.61
N SER A 140 -10.25 1.14 -3.81
CA SER A 140 -10.89 0.71 -5.06
C SER A 140 -10.78 1.80 -6.12
N VAL A 141 -10.99 1.47 -7.40
CA VAL A 141 -11.05 2.45 -8.50
C VAL A 141 -12.04 3.58 -8.19
N ARG A 142 -13.23 3.24 -7.64
CA ARG A 142 -14.24 4.25 -7.24
C ARG A 142 -13.77 5.17 -6.11
N ALA A 143 -12.88 4.69 -5.25
CA ALA A 143 -12.36 5.53 -4.18
C ALA A 143 -11.28 6.50 -4.66
N ALA A 144 -10.54 6.11 -5.71
CA ALA A 144 -9.38 6.80 -6.25
C ALA A 144 -9.73 7.82 -7.37
N LEU A 145 -10.87 7.63 -8.06
CA LEU A 145 -11.41 8.52 -9.08
C LEU A 145 -12.59 9.34 -8.53
#